data_AF-A0A1F9YBA2-F1
#
_entry.id   AF-A0A1F9YBA2-F1
#
_cell.length_a   1.000
_cell.length_b   1.000
_cell.length_c   1.000
_cell.angle_alpha   90.00
_cell.angle_beta   90.00
_cell.angle_gamma   90.00
#
_symmetry.space_group_name_H-M   'P 1'
#
loop_
_entity.id
_entity.type
_entity.pdbx_description
1 polymer ?
#
loop_
_entity_poly.entity_id
_entity_poly.type
_entity_poly.pdbx_seq_one_letter_code
_entity_poly.pdbx_strand_id
1 'polypeptide(L)'
;MAACAAAGFPARVGHSSGYKGWMDGRLYEQLPEKKDHAFSDEPFELGNNHGRVFGPLAKGGAHYFIASFSREKVAPVSKIKHRYSSFNQARDRFSAGLDRGGAYRIAAFESLGNAIIGDPALTTGDHDGVAARLVAEKKD
;
A
#
# COMPACT_ATOMS: atom_id res chain seq x y z
N MET A 1 -6.91 9.27 5.46
CA MET A 1 -8.04 8.85 4.60
C MET A 1 -8.21 9.72 3.36
N ALA A 2 -8.44 11.04 3.51
CA ALA A 2 -8.71 11.93 2.38
C ALA A 2 -7.62 11.92 1.29
N ALA A 3 -6.33 11.95 1.68
CA ALA A 3 -5.22 11.89 0.73
C ALA A 3 -5.19 10.59 -0.09
N CYS A 4 -5.49 9.44 0.52
CA CYS A 4 -5.55 8.15 -0.19
C CYS A 4 -6.71 8.14 -1.20
N ALA A 5 -7.88 8.65 -0.79
CA ALA A 5 -9.03 8.77 -1.69
C ALA A 5 -8.73 9.73 -2.86
N ALA A 6 -8.10 10.87 -2.60
CA ALA A 6 -7.66 11.82 -3.63
C ALA A 6 -6.60 11.21 -4.58
N ALA A 7 -5.76 10.30 -4.09
CA ALA A 7 -4.83 9.52 -4.90
C ALA A 7 -5.50 8.44 -5.77
N GLY A 8 -6.83 8.32 -5.71
CA GLY A 8 -7.61 7.31 -6.44
C GLY A 8 -7.81 6.00 -5.67
N PHE A 9 -7.46 5.95 -4.38
CA PHE A 9 -7.59 4.75 -3.55
C PHE A 9 -8.53 5.01 -2.35
N PRO A 10 -9.85 5.12 -2.59
CA PRO A 10 -10.81 5.21 -1.50
C PRO A 10 -10.82 3.91 -0.67
N ALA A 11 -11.40 3.98 0.52
CA ALA A 11 -11.68 2.78 1.31
C ALA A 11 -12.78 1.95 0.63
N ARG A 12 -12.49 0.69 0.32
CA ARG A 12 -13.41 -0.26 -0.32
C ARG A 12 -13.50 -1.54 0.48
N VAL A 13 -14.67 -2.19 0.42
CA VAL A 13 -14.96 -3.48 1.06
C VAL A 13 -14.52 -4.64 0.17
N GLY A 14 -14.33 -5.82 0.75
CA GLY A 14 -14.01 -7.07 0.04
C GLY A 14 -12.56 -7.52 0.19
N HIS A 15 -11.80 -6.89 1.09
CA HIS A 15 -10.39 -7.20 1.34
C HIS A 15 -10.18 -7.58 2.79
N SER A 16 -9.26 -8.48 3.09
CA SER A 16 -8.93 -8.90 4.46
C SER A 16 -8.57 -7.73 5.40
N SER A 17 -8.71 -7.94 6.70
CA SER A 17 -8.40 -6.94 7.73
C SER A 17 -7.70 -7.55 8.95
N GLY A 18 -7.25 -6.71 9.88
CA GLY A 18 -6.51 -7.13 11.09
C GLY A 18 -4.98 -7.01 10.97
N TYR A 19 -4.49 -6.34 9.93
CA TYR A 19 -3.06 -6.10 9.75
C TYR A 19 -2.55 -5.04 10.71
N LYS A 20 -1.29 -5.16 11.10
CA LYS A 20 -0.59 -4.18 11.93
C LYS A 20 0.74 -3.80 11.31
N GLY A 21 1.11 -2.54 11.45
CA GLY A 21 2.41 -2.01 11.04
C GLY A 21 3.30 -1.85 12.26
N TRP A 22 4.54 -2.33 12.18
CA TRP A 22 5.53 -2.13 13.24
C TRP A 22 6.37 -0.89 12.95
N MET A 23 6.32 0.11 13.84
CA MET A 23 7.11 1.33 13.73
C MET A 23 7.63 1.70 15.13
N ASP A 24 8.93 1.97 15.23
CA ASP A 24 9.58 2.47 16.46
C ASP A 24 9.24 1.67 17.72
N GLY A 25 9.29 0.34 17.62
CA GLY A 25 9.03 -0.55 18.76
C GLY A 25 7.55 -0.76 19.11
N ARG A 26 6.62 -0.29 18.26
CA ARG A 26 5.17 -0.34 18.51
C ARG A 26 4.38 -0.84 17.30
N LEU A 27 3.30 -1.57 17.56
CA LEU A 27 2.29 -1.92 16.58
C LEU A 27 1.27 -0.79 16.39
N TYR A 28 0.96 -0.49 15.14
CA TYR A 28 -0.07 0.43 14.70
C TYR A 28 -1.16 -0.34 13.94
N GLU A 29 -2.42 -0.05 14.24
CA GLU A 29 -3.55 -0.64 13.53
C GLU A 29 -3.58 -0.17 12.06
N GLN A 30 -4.19 -0.98 11.21
CA GLN A 30 -4.39 -0.63 9.81
C GLN A 30 -5.36 0.53 9.63
N LEU A 31 -5.07 1.35 8.62
CA LEU A 31 -6.00 2.25 7.97
C LEU A 31 -6.35 1.66 6.58
N PRO A 32 -7.63 1.65 6.17
CA PRO A 32 -8.81 2.03 6.94
C PRO A 32 -9.05 1.13 8.16
N GLU A 33 -9.54 1.72 9.26
CA GLU A 33 -9.95 1.04 10.51
C GLU A 33 -11.29 0.30 10.37
N LYS A 34 -11.66 -0.08 9.15
CA LYS A 34 -12.90 -0.80 8.87
C LYS A 34 -12.59 -2.27 8.62
N LYS A 35 -13.40 -3.13 9.24
CA LYS A 35 -13.37 -4.57 8.97
C LYS A 35 -13.62 -4.81 7.48
N ASP A 36 -12.89 -5.76 6.92
CA ASP A 36 -12.99 -6.21 5.53
C ASP A 36 -12.78 -5.10 4.49
N HIS A 37 -11.96 -4.09 4.83
CA HIS A 37 -11.66 -2.97 3.94
C HIS A 37 -10.16 -2.76 3.66
N ALA A 38 -9.91 -2.24 2.46
CA ALA A 38 -8.64 -1.74 1.95
C ALA A 38 -8.75 -0.32 1.41
N PHE A 39 -7.62 0.37 1.26
CA PHE A 39 -7.52 1.37 0.20
C PHE A 39 -7.33 0.66 -1.13
N SER A 40 -8.19 0.91 -2.11
CA SER A 40 -8.16 0.18 -3.40
C SER A 40 -8.60 1.07 -4.56
N ASP A 41 -7.90 0.99 -5.69
CA ASP A 41 -8.24 1.76 -6.88
C ASP A 41 -9.49 1.21 -7.59
N GLU A 42 -9.66 -0.11 -7.58
CA GLU A 42 -10.81 -0.80 -8.17
C GLU A 42 -11.57 -1.67 -7.14
N PRO A 43 -12.83 -2.09 -7.44
CA PRO A 43 -13.54 -3.12 -6.68
C PRO A 43 -12.76 -4.44 -6.60
N PHE A 44 -13.00 -5.24 -5.54
CA PHE A 44 -12.24 -6.46 -5.29
C PHE A 44 -12.47 -7.52 -6.39
N GLU A 45 -13.63 -7.51 -7.04
CA GLU A 45 -14.03 -8.40 -8.13
C GLU A 45 -13.26 -8.15 -9.44
N LEU A 46 -12.51 -7.05 -9.52
CA LEU A 46 -11.66 -6.69 -10.66
C LEU A 46 -10.17 -6.77 -10.28
N GLY A 47 -9.31 -6.70 -11.29
CA GLY A 47 -7.87 -6.60 -11.06
C GLY A 47 -7.50 -5.24 -10.43
N ASN A 48 -7.28 -5.23 -9.12
CA ASN A 48 -7.15 -4.03 -8.31
C ASN A 48 -5.77 -3.94 -7.65
N ASN A 49 -5.30 -2.71 -7.43
CA ASN A 49 -4.20 -2.41 -6.54
C ASN A 49 -4.80 -1.98 -5.21
N HIS A 50 -4.39 -2.63 -4.13
CA HIS A 50 -4.93 -2.33 -2.81
C HIS A 50 -3.89 -2.47 -1.72
N GLY A 51 -4.14 -1.84 -0.58
CA GLY A 51 -3.18 -1.83 0.50
C GLY A 51 -3.70 -1.21 1.78
N ARG A 52 -2.82 -1.15 2.77
CA ARG A 52 -3.08 -0.56 4.09
C ARG A 52 -1.99 0.44 4.42
N VAL A 53 -2.39 1.46 5.16
CA VAL A 53 -1.50 2.47 5.73
C VAL A 53 -1.49 2.27 7.25
N PHE A 54 -0.37 2.54 7.91
CA PHE A 54 -0.20 2.39 9.34
C PHE A 54 0.43 3.66 9.92
N GLY A 55 -0.02 4.09 11.09
CA GLY A 55 0.39 5.34 11.74
C GLY A 55 -0.81 6.22 12.11
N PRO A 56 -0.58 7.50 12.45
CA PRO A 56 0.71 8.18 12.44
C PRO A 56 1.61 7.82 13.63
N LEU A 57 2.92 7.68 13.39
CA LEU A 57 3.95 7.79 14.42
C LEU A 57 4.42 9.26 14.51
N ALA A 58 4.22 9.91 15.65
CA ALA A 58 4.77 11.24 15.91
C ALA A 58 6.20 11.12 16.46
N LYS A 59 7.20 11.64 15.74
CA LYS A 59 8.61 11.59 16.14
C LYS A 59 9.39 12.78 15.58
N GLY A 60 10.20 13.44 16.40
CA GLY A 60 11.06 14.55 15.97
C GLY A 60 10.30 15.72 15.31
N GLY A 61 9.08 16.02 15.77
CA GLY A 61 8.25 17.09 15.19
C GLY A 61 7.55 16.74 13.87
N ALA A 62 7.63 15.49 13.42
CA ALA A 62 6.99 15.01 12.19
C ALA A 62 6.06 13.81 12.46
N HIS A 63 5.16 13.54 11.50
CA HIS A 63 4.30 12.36 11.50
C HIS A 63 4.74 11.40 10.39
N TYR A 64 5.00 10.15 10.75
CA TYR A 64 5.40 9.10 9.85
C TYR A 64 4.27 8.10 9.65
N PHE A 65 4.13 7.66 8.40
CA PHE A 65 3.26 6.56 8.03
C PHE A 65 4.08 5.56 7.23
N ILE A 66 3.78 4.27 7.41
CA ILE A 66 4.23 3.22 6.49
C ILE A 66 3.02 2.64 5.78
N ALA A 67 3.23 2.08 4.60
CA ALA A 67 2.15 1.46 3.85
C ALA A 67 2.65 0.24 3.09
N SER A 68 1.73 -0.71 2.88
CA SER A 68 1.99 -1.91 2.08
C SER A 68 0.83 -2.13 1.12
N PHE A 69 1.16 -2.30 -0.16
CA PHE A 69 0.22 -2.40 -1.26
C PHE A 69 0.60 -3.56 -2.17
N SER A 70 -0.41 -4.26 -2.69
CA SER A 70 -0.25 -5.34 -3.65
C SER A 70 -1.33 -5.27 -4.73
N ARG A 71 -1.05 -5.91 -5.86
CA ARG A 71 -1.97 -6.06 -6.98
C ARG A 71 -2.46 -7.48 -7.05
N GLU A 72 -3.76 -7.63 -7.27
CA GLU A 72 -4.39 -8.91 -7.57
C GLU A 72 -4.88 -8.97 -9.00
N LYS A 73 -4.87 -10.18 -9.56
CA LYS A 73 -5.57 -10.53 -10.79
C LYS A 73 -6.71 -11.47 -10.45
N VAL A 74 -7.90 -11.13 -10.95
CA VAL A 74 -9.08 -11.98 -10.82
C VAL A 74 -9.10 -13.02 -11.93
N ALA A 75 -9.29 -14.28 -11.55
CA ALA A 75 -9.40 -15.44 -12.43
C ALA A 75 -10.72 -16.17 -12.10
N PRO A 76 -11.86 -15.76 -12.70
CA PRO A 76 -13.19 -16.24 -12.28
C PRO A 76 -13.38 -17.76 -12.39
N VAL A 77 -12.71 -18.39 -13.36
CA VAL A 77 -12.78 -19.83 -13.63
C VAL A 77 -11.73 -20.66 -12.86
N SER A 78 -10.90 -20.03 -12.03
CA SER A 78 -9.84 -20.69 -11.27
C SER A 78 -10.32 -21.06 -9.86
N LYS A 79 -9.80 -22.18 -9.31
CA LYS A 79 -10.00 -22.58 -7.91
C LYS A 79 -9.62 -21.47 -6.93
N ILE A 80 -8.55 -20.73 -7.22
CA ILE A 80 -8.16 -19.51 -6.51
C ILE A 80 -8.57 -18.33 -7.39
N LYS A 81 -9.59 -17.59 -6.95
CA LYS A 81 -10.19 -16.49 -7.73
C LYS A 81 -9.33 -15.23 -7.72
N HIS A 82 -8.66 -14.93 -6.61
CA HIS A 82 -7.79 -13.77 -6.46
C HIS A 82 -6.36 -14.26 -6.35
N ARG A 83 -5.55 -13.95 -7.36
CA ARG A 83 -4.14 -14.32 -7.38
C ARG A 83 -3.32 -13.06 -7.25
N TYR A 84 -2.28 -13.13 -6.42
CA TYR A 84 -1.24 -12.11 -6.40
C TYR A 84 -0.70 -11.87 -7.83
N SER A 85 -0.40 -10.61 -8.13
CA SER A 85 0.14 -10.19 -9.43
C SER A 85 1.39 -9.33 -9.33
N SER A 86 1.46 -8.35 -8.42
CA SER A 86 2.59 -7.41 -8.36
C SER A 86 2.55 -6.54 -7.10
N PHE A 87 3.69 -6.35 -6.43
CA PHE A 87 3.89 -5.30 -5.44
C PHE A 87 4.31 -3.98 -6.09
N ASN A 88 5.19 -4.04 -7.09
CA ASN A 88 5.78 -2.83 -7.69
C ASN A 88 4.72 -1.97 -8.38
N GLN A 89 3.82 -2.58 -9.16
CA GLN A 89 2.72 -1.84 -9.80
C GLN A 89 1.82 -1.16 -8.78
N ALA A 90 1.55 -1.81 -7.65
CA ALA A 90 0.69 -1.26 -6.62
C ALA A 90 1.37 -0.10 -5.87
N ARG A 91 2.66 -0.26 -5.51
CA ARG A 91 3.51 0.81 -4.94
C ARG A 91 3.56 2.02 -5.86
N ASP A 92 3.90 1.81 -7.12
CA ASP A 92 4.15 2.89 -8.07
C ASP A 92 2.85 3.64 -8.40
N ARG A 93 1.73 2.92 -8.53
CA ARG A 93 0.43 3.54 -8.77
C ARG A 93 -0.07 4.34 -7.58
N PHE A 94 0.06 3.81 -6.36
CA PHE A 94 -0.36 4.53 -5.15
C PHE A 94 0.51 5.77 -4.90
N SER A 95 1.83 5.62 -4.97
CA SER A 95 2.78 6.73 -4.78
C SER A 95 2.62 7.82 -5.84
N ALA A 96 2.49 7.45 -7.12
CA ALA A 96 2.22 8.42 -8.19
C ALA A 96 0.85 9.10 -8.06
N GLY A 97 -0.16 8.41 -7.49
CA GLY A 97 -1.45 9.01 -7.16
C GLY A 97 -1.34 10.10 -6.10
N LEU A 98 -0.58 9.83 -5.03
CA LEU A 98 -0.28 10.81 -3.99
C LEU A 98 0.54 11.99 -4.53
N ASP A 99 1.49 11.71 -5.42
CA ASP A 99 2.39 12.70 -6.03
C ASP A 99 1.68 13.68 -6.95
N ARG A 100 0.85 13.19 -7.89
CA ARG A 100 0.20 14.03 -8.92
C ARG A 100 -0.92 14.94 -8.39
N GLY A 101 -1.66 14.48 -7.38
CA GLY A 101 -2.91 15.13 -6.96
C GLY A 101 -2.98 15.51 -5.48
N GLY A 102 -1.93 15.20 -4.71
CA GLY A 102 -1.93 15.33 -3.25
C GLY A 102 -0.96 16.37 -2.71
N ALA A 103 -0.92 16.44 -1.38
CA ALA A 103 0.04 17.23 -0.61
C ALA A 103 1.36 16.48 -0.36
N TYR A 104 1.61 15.38 -1.06
CA TYR A 104 2.79 14.54 -0.90
C TYR A 104 3.58 14.51 -2.20
N ARG A 105 4.90 14.48 -2.11
CA ARG A 105 5.78 14.28 -3.27
C ARG A 105 6.68 13.09 -3.09
N ILE A 106 6.93 12.36 -4.18
CA ILE A 106 7.95 11.32 -4.20
C ILE A 106 9.32 11.98 -4.05
N ALA A 107 10.01 11.68 -2.96
CA ALA A 107 11.35 12.18 -2.70
C ALA A 107 12.43 11.20 -3.17
N ALA A 108 12.18 9.90 -3.03
CA ALA A 108 13.13 8.85 -3.42
C ALA A 108 12.45 7.48 -3.50
N PHE A 109 13.13 6.55 -4.18
CA PHE A 109 12.90 5.12 -4.05
C PHE A 109 14.09 4.53 -3.28
N GLU A 110 13.83 4.07 -2.06
CA GLU A 110 14.85 3.64 -1.11
C GLU A 110 14.96 2.11 -1.10
N SER A 111 16.17 1.57 -1.17
CA SER A 111 16.38 0.13 -1.00
C SER A 111 16.24 -0.26 0.47
N LEU A 112 15.44 -1.29 0.72
CA LEU A 112 15.24 -1.92 2.02
C LEU A 112 16.14 -3.14 2.23
N GLY A 113 16.88 -3.57 1.19
CA GLY A 113 17.80 -4.72 1.26
C GLY A 113 17.12 -6.07 1.47
N ASN A 114 15.83 -6.19 1.14
CA ASN A 114 15.03 -7.40 1.36
C ASN A 114 14.35 -7.90 0.08
N ALA A 115 15.00 -7.73 -1.08
CA ALA A 115 14.46 -8.19 -2.35
C ALA A 115 14.25 -9.71 -2.36
N ILE A 116 13.09 -10.16 -2.81
CA ILE A 116 12.73 -11.57 -3.01
C ILE A 116 12.12 -11.69 -4.40
N ILE A 117 12.97 -12.00 -5.37
CA ILE A 117 12.61 -12.03 -6.80
C ILE A 117 12.50 -13.46 -7.28
N GLY A 118 11.30 -13.82 -7.78
CA GLY A 118 11.10 -15.08 -8.49
C GLY A 118 11.33 -16.35 -7.66
N ASP A 119 11.31 -16.25 -6.33
CA ASP A 119 11.43 -17.40 -5.45
C ASP A 119 10.08 -18.16 -5.42
N PRO A 120 9.99 -19.40 -5.93
CA PRO A 120 8.75 -20.15 -5.94
C PRO A 120 8.35 -20.66 -4.55
N ALA A 121 9.29 -20.72 -3.59
CA ALA A 121 9.02 -21.12 -2.21
C ALA A 121 8.47 -19.96 -1.37
N LEU A 122 8.85 -18.72 -1.71
CA LEU A 122 8.41 -17.49 -1.06
C LEU A 122 7.60 -16.68 -2.07
N THR A 123 6.28 -16.83 -2.06
CA THR A 123 5.37 -16.31 -3.11
C THR A 123 5.25 -14.77 -3.13
N THR A 124 6.34 -14.07 -3.37
CA THR A 124 6.42 -12.60 -3.36
C THR A 124 6.51 -11.99 -4.75
N GLY A 125 6.64 -12.83 -5.79
CA GLY A 125 6.65 -12.42 -7.19
C GLY A 125 7.74 -11.41 -7.51
N ASP A 126 7.37 -10.13 -7.61
CA ASP A 126 8.22 -9.02 -8.02
C ASP A 126 8.74 -8.14 -6.87
N HIS A 127 8.78 -8.65 -5.63
CA HIS A 127 9.27 -7.89 -4.47
C HIS A 127 10.74 -7.45 -4.63
N ASP A 128 10.95 -6.23 -5.13
CA ASP A 128 12.26 -5.66 -5.43
C ASP A 128 13.00 -5.11 -4.21
N GLY A 129 12.37 -5.20 -3.03
CA GLY A 129 12.92 -4.67 -1.79
C GLY A 129 13.07 -3.15 -1.81
N VAL A 130 12.23 -2.42 -2.54
CA VAL A 130 12.28 -0.95 -2.63
C VAL A 130 10.99 -0.31 -2.09
N ALA A 131 11.15 0.74 -1.27
CA ALA A 131 10.06 1.58 -0.80
C ALA A 131 10.06 2.95 -1.49
N ALA A 132 8.88 3.40 -1.93
CA ALA A 132 8.72 4.79 -2.34
C ALA A 132 8.60 5.66 -1.08
N ARG A 133 9.53 6.61 -0.90
CA ARG A 133 9.50 7.59 0.18
C ARG A 133 8.83 8.86 -0.32
N LEU A 134 7.74 9.25 0.35
CA LEU A 134 7.04 10.50 0.08
C LEU A 134 7.17 11.48 1.24
N VAL A 135 7.23 12.77 0.93
CA VAL A 135 7.29 13.86 1.92
C VAL A 135 6.09 14.77 1.72
N ALA A 136 5.46 15.18 2.82
CA ALA A 136 4.38 16.16 2.75
C ALA A 136 4.96 17.54 2.44
N GLU A 137 4.41 18.22 1.43
CA GLU A 137 4.70 19.63 1.21
C GLU A 137 4.00 20.47 2.28
N LYS A 138 4.70 21.49 2.79
CA LYS A 138 4.03 22.55 3.55
C LYS A 138 3.09 23.27 2.59
N LYS A 139 1.82 23.37 2.96
CA LYS A 139 0.94 24.37 2.36
C LYS A 139 1.30 25.70 3.03
N ASP A 140 1.74 26.65 2.22
CA ASP A 140 1.90 28.06 2.63
C ASP A 140 0.55 28.68 3.02
#